data_AF-A0A376FIZ7-F1
#
_entry.id   AF-A0A376FIZ7-F1
#
_cell.length_a   1.000
_cell.length_b   1.000
_cell.length_c   1.000
_cell.angle_alpha   90.00
_cell.angle_beta   90.00
_cell.angle_gamma   90.00
#
_symmetry.space_group_name_H-M   'P 1'
#
loop_
_entity.id
_entity.type
_entity.pdbx_description
1 polymer ?
#
loop_
_entity_poly.entity_id
_entity_poly.type
_entity_poly.pdbx_seq_one_letter_code
_entity_poly.pdbx_strand_id
1 'polypeptide(L)'
;MTPDATLAIADREMPGFGEQMRQISLHFVPTAILSRQVGVIRKQALILNLPGQPKSIKETLEGLKAEDGSVLVHGIFASVPYCIQLLDGPYVETDEKVVAAFRPKNARREIIS
;
A
#
# COMPACT_ATOMS: atom_id res chain seq x y z
N MET A 1 -6.71 6.15 -18.48
CA MET A 1 -5.81 5.24 -19.21
C MET A 1 -4.99 4.38 -18.27
N THR A 2 -4.23 4.91 -17.31
CA THR A 2 -3.38 4.07 -16.44
C THR A 2 -4.16 2.97 -15.69
N PRO A 3 -5.29 3.25 -15.02
CA PRO A 3 -6.07 2.17 -14.38
C PRO A 3 -6.59 1.13 -15.37
N ASP A 4 -7.02 1.57 -16.54
CA ASP A 4 -7.54 0.72 -17.61
C ASP A 4 -6.45 -0.22 -18.14
N ALA A 5 -5.22 0.29 -18.32
CA ALA A 5 -4.07 -0.50 -18.75
C ALA A 5 -3.61 -1.49 -17.67
N THR A 6 -3.60 -1.08 -16.39
CA THR A 6 -3.25 -1.96 -15.27
C THR A 6 -4.23 -3.12 -15.12
N LEU A 7 -5.53 -2.88 -15.32
CA LEU A 7 -6.56 -3.93 -15.30
C LEU A 7 -6.44 -4.86 -16.51
N ALA A 8 -6.18 -4.33 -17.70
CA ALA A 8 -6.05 -5.12 -18.93
C ALA A 8 -4.91 -6.16 -18.89
N ILE A 9 -3.93 -5.96 -18.01
CA ILE A 9 -2.76 -6.85 -17.84
C ILE A 9 -2.79 -7.63 -16.52
N ALA A 10 -3.85 -7.49 -15.71
CA ALA A 10 -3.96 -8.17 -14.42
C ALA A 10 -4.33 -9.64 -14.56
N ASP A 11 -3.69 -10.50 -13.78
CA ASP A 11 -4.15 -11.89 -13.57
C ASP A 11 -5.19 -11.95 -12.44
N ARG A 12 -5.08 -11.04 -11.46
CA ARG A 12 -6.02 -10.91 -10.34
C ARG A 12 -6.10 -9.46 -9.86
N GLU A 13 -7.30 -9.00 -9.54
CA GLU A 13 -7.54 -7.71 -8.89
C GLU A 13 -7.40 -7.78 -7.36
N MET A 14 -6.93 -6.69 -6.76
CA MET A 14 -6.83 -6.51 -5.31
C MET A 14 -7.65 -5.28 -4.89
N PRO A 15 -9.00 -5.40 -4.82
CA PRO A 15 -9.90 -4.26 -4.67
C PRO A 15 -9.62 -3.41 -3.42
N GLY A 16 -9.21 -4.07 -2.32
CA GLY A 16 -8.88 -3.40 -1.07
C GLY A 16 -7.78 -2.34 -1.18
N PHE A 17 -6.83 -2.45 -2.12
CA PHE A 17 -5.83 -1.40 -2.34
C PHE A 17 -6.47 -0.14 -2.93
N GLY A 18 -7.32 -0.26 -3.94
CA GLY A 18 -7.98 0.88 -4.56
C GLY A 18 -8.90 1.61 -3.58
N GLU A 19 -9.67 0.85 -2.81
CA GLU A 19 -10.55 1.34 -1.76
C GLU A 19 -9.77 2.07 -0.67
N GLN A 20 -8.75 1.43 -0.10
CA GLN A 20 -8.00 1.99 1.01
C GLN A 20 -7.16 3.20 0.60
N MET A 21 -6.56 3.20 -0.59
CA MET A 21 -5.86 4.38 -1.08
C MET A 21 -6.79 5.60 -1.21
N ARG A 22 -8.06 5.39 -1.64
CA ARG A 22 -9.05 6.47 -1.69
C ARG A 22 -9.44 6.95 -0.29
N GLN A 23 -9.67 6.02 0.65
CA GLN A 23 -9.98 6.36 2.05
C GLN A 23 -8.85 7.16 2.69
N ILE A 24 -7.59 6.74 2.55
CA ILE A 24 -6.43 7.49 3.04
C ILE A 24 -6.38 8.88 2.40
N SER A 25 -6.51 8.96 1.08
CA SER A 25 -6.43 10.22 0.34
C SER A 25 -7.52 11.23 0.74
N LEU A 26 -8.70 10.75 1.18
CA LEU A 26 -9.79 11.62 1.63
C LEU A 26 -9.46 12.45 2.87
N HIS A 27 -8.48 12.03 3.67
CA HIS A 27 -8.00 12.84 4.80
C HIS A 27 -7.23 14.09 4.35
N PHE A 28 -6.74 14.13 3.10
CA PHE A 28 -5.90 15.20 2.58
C PHE A 28 -6.62 16.02 1.50
N VAL A 29 -7.42 15.37 0.65
CA VAL A 29 -8.16 16.02 -0.44
C VAL A 29 -9.57 15.45 -0.62
N PRO A 30 -10.63 16.27 -0.56
CA PRO A 30 -12.02 15.80 -0.71
C PRO A 30 -12.32 15.15 -2.08
N THR A 31 -11.59 15.54 -3.11
CA THR A 31 -11.76 15.03 -4.48
C THR A 31 -11.12 13.66 -4.71
N ALA A 32 -10.52 13.05 -3.67
CA ALA A 32 -9.91 11.71 -3.75
C ALA A 32 -10.87 10.64 -4.28
N ILE A 33 -12.18 10.80 -4.09
CA ILE A 33 -13.21 9.89 -4.63
C ILE A 33 -13.19 9.79 -6.16
N LEU A 34 -12.67 10.79 -6.86
CA LEU A 34 -12.59 10.80 -8.33
C LEU A 34 -11.45 9.92 -8.85
N SER A 35 -10.56 9.46 -7.97
CA SER A 35 -9.42 8.61 -8.34
C SER A 35 -9.87 7.20 -8.73
N ARG A 36 -9.46 6.77 -9.92
CA ARG A 36 -9.68 5.42 -10.44
C ARG A 36 -8.51 4.47 -10.12
N GLN A 37 -7.72 4.76 -9.08
CA GLN A 37 -6.61 3.91 -8.68
C GLN A 37 -7.03 2.47 -8.34
N VAL A 38 -6.18 1.53 -8.69
CA VAL A 38 -6.36 0.08 -8.50
C VAL A 38 -5.05 -0.55 -8.03
N GLY A 39 -5.17 -1.67 -7.34
CA GLY A 39 -4.08 -2.61 -7.10
C GLY A 39 -4.39 -3.94 -7.78
N VAL A 40 -3.40 -4.55 -8.41
CA VAL A 40 -3.54 -5.82 -9.12
C VAL A 40 -2.31 -6.69 -8.93
N ILE A 41 -2.45 -7.98 -9.21
CA ILE A 41 -1.35 -8.93 -9.34
C ILE A 41 -1.22 -9.35 -10.80
N ARG A 42 0.01 -9.36 -11.30
CA ARG A 42 0.40 -9.98 -12.58
C ARG A 42 1.56 -10.92 -12.31
N LYS A 43 1.39 -12.21 -12.58
CA LYS A 43 2.27 -13.30 -12.16
C LYS A 43 2.47 -13.26 -10.64
N GLN A 44 3.69 -12.96 -10.19
CA GLN A 44 4.05 -12.79 -8.78
C GLN A 44 4.34 -11.33 -8.40
N ALA A 45 4.02 -10.38 -9.29
CA ALA A 45 4.24 -8.95 -9.05
C ALA A 45 2.95 -8.25 -8.60
N LEU A 46 3.04 -7.50 -7.50
CA LEU A 46 2.04 -6.53 -7.09
C LEU A 46 2.23 -5.21 -7.85
N ILE A 47 1.16 -4.68 -8.44
CA ILE A 47 1.16 -3.40 -9.17
C ILE A 47 0.15 -2.48 -8.50
N LEU A 48 0.58 -1.29 -8.09
CA LEU A 48 -0.24 -0.28 -7.44
C LEU A 48 -0.19 1.03 -8.23
N ASN A 49 -1.35 1.58 -8.56
CA ASN A 49 -1.44 2.89 -9.20
C ASN A 49 -1.51 3.99 -8.13
N LEU A 50 -0.46 4.80 -8.02
CA LEU A 50 -0.36 5.88 -7.04
C LEU A 50 -0.81 7.24 -7.63
N PRO A 51 -1.08 8.23 -6.78
CA PRO A 51 -1.33 9.61 -7.21
C PRO A 51 -0.16 10.23 -7.99
N GLY A 52 -0.42 11.28 -8.76
CA GLY A 52 0.63 11.95 -9.56
C GLY A 52 1.48 12.99 -8.80
N GLN A 53 1.02 13.47 -7.64
CA GLN A 53 1.73 14.50 -6.87
C GLN A 53 2.63 13.85 -5.80
N PRO A 54 3.91 14.27 -5.67
CA PRO A 54 4.85 13.69 -4.70
C PRO A 54 4.34 13.68 -3.25
N LYS A 55 3.65 14.74 -2.83
CA LYS A 55 3.03 14.83 -1.50
C LYS A 55 1.99 13.71 -1.30
N SER A 56 1.06 13.59 -2.23
CA SER A 56 -0.01 12.58 -2.18
C SER A 56 0.51 11.15 -2.30
N ILE A 57 1.61 10.93 -3.03
CA ILE A 57 2.31 9.64 -3.07
C ILE A 57 2.78 9.27 -1.66
N LYS A 58 3.49 10.17 -0.98
CA LYS A 58 4.00 9.94 0.37
C LYS A 58 2.87 9.68 1.37
N GLU A 59 1.84 10.52 1.35
CA GLU A 59 0.65 10.39 2.20
C GLU A 59 -0.09 9.05 1.99
N THR A 60 -0.18 8.59 0.74
CA THR A 60 -0.82 7.31 0.42
C THR A 60 0.00 6.12 0.94
N LEU A 61 1.33 6.18 0.78
CA LEU A 61 2.25 5.11 1.19
C LEU A 61 2.44 5.02 2.70
N GLU A 62 2.64 6.15 3.38
CA GLU A 62 2.93 6.22 4.83
C GLU A 62 1.66 6.35 5.68
N GLY A 63 0.59 6.92 5.14
CA GLY A 63 -0.67 7.14 5.84
C GLY A 63 -0.75 8.48 6.56
N LEU A 64 -1.69 8.58 7.50
CA LEU A 64 -1.90 9.77 8.32
C LEU A 64 -1.32 9.56 9.71
N LYS A 65 -0.47 10.50 10.14
CA LYS A 65 0.09 10.56 11.49
C LYS A 65 -0.45 11.78 12.23
N ALA A 66 -0.60 11.68 13.55
CA ALA A 66 -0.87 12.80 14.43
C ALA A 66 0.41 13.61 14.69
N GLU A 67 0.27 14.76 15.35
CA GLU A 67 1.40 15.64 15.69
C GLU A 67 2.40 14.99 16.65
N ASP A 68 1.93 14.08 17.52
CA ASP A 68 2.77 13.29 18.43
C ASP A 68 3.49 12.11 17.74
N GLY A 69 3.30 11.94 16.43
CA GLY A 69 3.88 10.87 15.63
C GLY A 69 3.10 9.55 15.66
N SER A 70 2.01 9.45 16.41
CA SER A 70 1.15 8.26 16.42
C SER A 70 0.44 8.09 15.06
N VAL A 71 0.25 6.84 14.63
CA VAL A 71 -0.40 6.54 13.36
C VAL A 71 -1.92 6.57 13.55
N LEU A 72 -2.59 7.50 12.87
CA LEU A 72 -4.06 7.59 12.87
C LEU A 72 -4.67 6.69 11.79
N VAL A 73 -4.05 6.65 10.62
CA VAL A 73 -4.45 5.78 9.51
C VAL A 73 -3.20 5.18 8.91
N HIS A 74 -3.10 3.86 8.88
CA HIS A 74 -1.97 3.18 8.25
C HIS A 74 -1.95 3.44 6.75
N GLY A 75 -0.78 3.78 6.22
CA GLY A 75 -0.55 3.83 4.77
C GLY A 75 -0.60 2.46 4.14
N ILE A 76 -0.88 2.40 2.83
CA ILE A 76 -1.00 1.13 2.12
C ILE A 76 0.30 0.32 2.13
N PHE A 77 1.46 0.96 2.30
CA PHE A 77 2.75 0.27 2.29
C PHE A 77 2.95 -0.62 3.52
N ALA A 78 2.22 -0.39 4.61
CA ALA A 78 2.25 -1.26 5.79
C ALA A 78 1.87 -2.73 5.47
N SER A 79 1.09 -2.96 4.41
CA SER A 79 0.67 -4.30 3.97
C SER A 79 1.51 -4.88 2.84
N VAL A 80 2.30 -4.06 2.14
CA VAL A 80 3.04 -4.46 0.93
C VAL A 80 4.11 -5.54 1.22
N PRO A 81 4.94 -5.42 2.28
CA PRO A 81 5.95 -6.44 2.57
C PRO A 81 5.39 -7.84 2.81
N TYR A 82 4.23 -7.94 3.46
CA TYR A 82 3.57 -9.23 3.67
C TYR A 82 2.91 -9.73 2.38
N CYS A 83 2.33 -8.84 1.57
CA CYS A 83 1.80 -9.21 0.26
C CYS A 83 2.89 -9.79 -0.66
N ILE A 84 4.08 -9.18 -0.70
CA ILE A 84 5.23 -9.71 -1.47
C ILE A 84 5.63 -11.10 -0.96
N GLN A 85 5.68 -11.30 0.35
CA GLN A 85 5.99 -12.60 0.94
C GLN A 85 4.95 -13.68 0.55
N LEU A 86 3.66 -13.34 0.50
CA LEU A 86 2.60 -14.26 0.05
C LEU A 86 2.64 -14.57 -1.44
N LEU A 87 3.37 -13.78 -2.23
CA LEU A 87 3.61 -14.00 -3.66
C LEU A 87 4.93 -14.76 -3.93
N ASP A 88 5.47 -15.43 -2.92
CA ASP A 88 6.78 -16.09 -2.92
C ASP A 88 7.94 -15.15 -3.27
N GLY A 89 7.76 -13.86 -3.00
CA GLY A 89 8.78 -12.83 -3.17
C GLY A 89 9.79 -12.78 -2.02
N PRO A 90 10.76 -11.85 -2.11
CA PRO A 90 11.74 -11.66 -1.05
C PRO A 90 11.07 -11.19 0.27
N TYR A 91 11.72 -11.49 1.39
CA TYR A 91 11.30 -10.95 2.68
C TYR A 91 11.74 -9.48 2.80
N VAL A 92 10.78 -8.56 2.73
CA VAL A 92 11.04 -7.11 2.77
C VAL A 92 10.85 -6.56 4.19
N GLU A 93 11.76 -5.71 4.64
CA GLU A 93 11.63 -4.96 5.90
C GLU A 93 11.55 -3.46 5.63
N THR A 94 11.03 -2.71 6.60
CA THR A 94 10.86 -1.26 6.52
C THR A 94 11.35 -0.61 7.80
N ASP A 95 11.78 0.65 7.72
CA ASP A 95 12.05 1.45 8.92
C ASP A 95 10.72 1.79 9.61
N GLU A 96 10.54 1.30 10.84
CA GLU A 96 9.33 1.49 11.64
C GLU A 96 9.00 2.96 11.91
N LYS A 97 10.01 3.85 11.92
CA LYS A 97 9.80 5.30 12.07
C LYS A 97 9.08 5.90 10.86
N VAL A 98 9.27 5.29 9.69
CA VAL A 98 8.64 5.68 8.43
C VAL A 98 7.30 4.96 8.30
N VAL A 99 7.33 3.63 8.23
CA VAL A 99 6.15 2.78 8.11
C VAL A 99 6.44 1.40 8.68
N ALA A 100 5.65 0.95 9.65
CA ALA A 100 5.78 -0.39 10.20
C ALA A 100 5.17 -1.44 9.26
N ALA A 101 5.97 -2.42 8.84
CA ALA A 101 5.50 -3.54 8.04
C ALA A 101 4.69 -4.53 8.90
N PHE A 102 3.39 -4.65 8.65
CA PHE A 102 2.55 -5.56 9.41
C PHE A 102 2.73 -7.02 8.93
N ARG A 103 2.93 -7.93 9.89
CA ARG A 103 2.93 -9.38 9.67
C ARG A 103 2.23 -10.13 10.80
N PRO A 104 1.42 -11.17 10.50
CA PRO A 104 0.92 -12.09 11.52
C PRO A 104 2.08 -12.86 12.15
N LYS A 105 1.89 -13.34 13.38
CA LYS A 105 2.97 -13.95 14.20
C LYS A 105 3.72 -15.08 13.47
N ASN A 106 2.99 -15.92 12.74
CA ASN A 106 3.53 -17.06 11.98
C ASN A 106 4.29 -16.68 10.71
N ALA A 107 4.18 -15.43 10.24
CA ALA A 107 4.87 -14.96 9.03
C ALA A 107 6.13 -14.15 9.34
N ARG A 108 6.41 -13.86 10.61
CA ARG A 108 7.62 -13.16 11.05
C ARG A 108 8.78 -14.15 11.04
N ARG A 109 9.93 -13.73 10.52
CA ARG A 109 11.17 -14.47 10.75
C ARG A 109 11.53 -14.35 12.23
N GLU A 110 11.92 -15.47 12.85
CA GLU A 110 12.61 -15.42 14.12
C GLU A 110 13.94 -14.70 13.87
N ILE A 111 14.10 -13.53 14.48
CA ILE A 111 15.40 -12.86 14.51
C ILE A 111 16.23 -13.69 15.49
N ILE A 112 17.07 -14.57 14.95
CA ILE A 112 18.13 -15.19 15.74
C ILE A 112 19.12 -14.07 16.03
N SER A 113 19.02 -13.51 17.24
CA SER A 113 20.01 -12.61 17.81
C SER A 113 21.35 -13.30 18.01
#